data_AF-A0AAD9HRQ4-F1
#
_entry.id   AF-A0AAD9HRQ4-F1
#
_cell.length_a   1.000
_cell.length_b   1.000
_cell.length_c   1.000
_cell.angle_alpha   90.00
_cell.angle_beta   90.00
_cell.angle_gamma   90.00
#
_symmetry.space_group_name_H-M   'P 1'
#
loop_
_entity.id
_entity.type
_entity.pdbx_description
1 polymer ?
#
loop_
_entity_poly.entity_id
_entity_poly.type
_entity_poly.pdbx_seq_one_letter_code
_entity_poly.pdbx_strand_id
1 'polypeptide(L)'
;MVPPSSDKELRALRRRCASAILAKIPPWLANLYLGGRGLGLRSGPASKTGLSENEAGSLGKLNGSGKETDTIANRDDGDNSDGSDEDGGQQQMLSEIEEGILDVFSDEYCNKHLVYSILELILVRLMPELAEKGVAELWEERLSL
;
A
#
# COMPACT_ATOMS: atom_id res chain seq x y z
N MET A 1 12.42 4.43 21.79
CA MET A 1 11.39 3.67 21.05
C MET A 1 11.68 2.20 21.26
N VAL A 2 10.67 1.43 21.68
CA VAL A 2 10.78 -0.02 21.77
C VAL A 2 10.39 -0.60 20.41
N PRO A 3 11.19 -1.49 19.80
CA PRO A 3 10.80 -2.14 18.56
C PRO A 3 9.54 -2.99 18.82
N PRO A 4 8.54 -2.93 17.94
CA PRO A 4 7.31 -3.72 18.09
C PRO A 4 7.66 -5.21 18.12
N SER A 5 7.07 -5.93 19.07
CA SER A 5 7.44 -7.34 19.30
C SER A 5 6.56 -8.33 18.53
N SER A 6 5.49 -7.84 17.89
CA SER A 6 4.54 -8.64 17.13
C SER A 6 4.18 -8.02 15.79
N ASP A 7 3.97 -8.87 14.78
CA ASP A 7 3.50 -8.47 13.45
C ASP A 7 2.16 -7.72 13.48
N LYS A 8 1.31 -8.01 14.47
CA LYS A 8 0.05 -7.29 14.66
C LYS A 8 0.28 -5.84 15.09
N GLU A 9 1.27 -5.62 15.96
CA GLU A 9 1.67 -4.27 16.40
C GLU A 9 2.33 -3.51 15.27
N LEU A 10 3.19 -4.17 14.49
CA LEU A 10 3.81 -3.63 13.28
C LEU A 10 2.76 -3.19 12.27
N ARG A 11 1.79 -4.05 11.97
CA ARG A 11 0.70 -3.72 11.04
C ARG A 11 -0.14 -2.54 11.54
N ALA A 12 -0.49 -2.55 12.83
CA ALA A 12 -1.24 -1.43 13.42
C ALA A 12 -0.45 -0.11 13.34
N LEU A 13 0.87 -0.15 13.53
CA LEU A 13 1.75 1.00 13.37
C LEU A 13 1.78 1.48 11.91
N ARG A 14 1.95 0.57 10.95
CA ARG A 14 1.93 0.92 9.51
C ARG A 14 0.60 1.54 9.11
N ARG A 15 -0.52 0.98 9.55
CA ARG A 15 -1.87 1.53 9.27
C ARG A 15 -2.02 2.96 9.81
N ARG A 16 -1.54 3.22 11.04
CA ARG A 16 -1.55 4.57 11.62
C ARG A 16 -0.64 5.51 10.84
N CYS A 17 0.55 5.05 10.45
CA CYS A 17 1.47 5.83 9.62
C CYS A 17 0.84 6.17 8.26
N ALA A 18 0.24 5.20 7.58
CA ALA A 18 -0.49 5.39 6.33
C ALA A 18 -1.61 6.43 6.47
N SER A 19 -2.40 6.37 7.56
CA SER A 19 -3.43 7.39 7.81
C SER A 19 -2.84 8.79 8.05
N ALA A 20 -1.70 8.89 8.73
CA ALA A 20 -1.05 10.16 8.98
C ALA A 20 -0.44 10.75 7.69
N ILE A 21 0.13 9.90 6.83
CA ILE A 21 0.64 10.29 5.51
C ILE A 21 -0.53 10.79 4.64
N LEU A 22 -1.59 10.00 4.52
CA LEU A 22 -2.76 10.36 3.70
C LEU A 22 -3.40 11.68 4.15
N ALA A 23 -3.47 11.93 5.46
CA ALA A 23 -4.01 13.17 6.03
C ALA A 23 -3.18 14.43 5.71
N LYS A 24 -1.91 14.27 5.31
CA LYS A 24 -1.04 15.40 4.89
C LYS A 24 -1.02 15.62 3.39
N ILE A 25 -1.51 14.67 2.61
CA ILE A 25 -1.49 14.72 1.15
C ILE A 25 -2.79 15.37 0.65
N PRO A 26 -2.71 16.37 -0.25
CA PRO A 26 -3.90 16.92 -0.88
C PRO A 26 -4.74 15.84 -1.58
N PRO A 27 -6.08 15.89 -1.54
CA PRO A 27 -6.94 14.83 -2.09
C PRO A 27 -6.69 14.52 -3.58
N TRP A 28 -6.36 15.54 -4.37
CA TRP A 28 -6.04 15.36 -5.80
C TRP A 28 -4.76 14.52 -5.99
N LEU A 29 -3.78 14.70 -5.11
CA LEU A 29 -2.50 14.00 -5.17
C LEU A 29 -2.66 12.56 -4.67
N ALA A 30 -3.46 12.37 -3.62
CA ALA A 30 -3.82 11.05 -3.13
C ALA A 30 -4.57 10.24 -4.21
N ASN A 31 -5.60 10.80 -4.85
CA ASN A 31 -6.33 10.10 -5.90
C ASN A 31 -5.47 9.81 -7.14
N LEU A 32 -4.54 10.70 -7.49
CA LEU A 32 -3.67 10.52 -8.65
C LEU A 32 -2.63 9.40 -8.45
N TYR A 33 -2.00 9.33 -7.27
CA TYR A 33 -0.88 8.42 -6.99
C TYR A 33 -1.27 7.17 -6.20
N LEU A 34 -2.35 7.23 -5.41
CA LEU A 34 -2.76 6.16 -4.49
C LEU A 34 -4.14 5.59 -4.84
N GLY A 35 -4.95 6.30 -5.64
CA GLY A 35 -6.31 5.91 -6.03
C GLY A 35 -6.39 4.80 -7.09
N GLY A 36 -5.35 3.96 -7.22
CA GLY A 36 -5.36 2.79 -8.12
C GLY A 36 -5.33 3.09 -9.62
N ARG A 37 -5.15 4.37 -10.03
CA ARG A 37 -5.10 4.80 -11.45
C ARG A 37 -3.72 5.26 -11.94
N GLY A 38 -2.74 5.44 -11.06
CA GLY A 38 -1.43 5.98 -11.41
C GLY A 38 -0.30 5.21 -10.75
N LEU A 39 0.70 4.84 -11.55
CA LEU A 39 1.88 4.00 -11.24
C LEU A 39 1.53 2.54 -10.97
N GLY A 40 1.90 1.67 -11.91
CA GLY A 40 1.69 0.23 -11.89
C GLY A 40 2.45 -0.54 -10.81
N LEU A 41 2.42 -0.07 -9.56
CA LEU A 41 2.61 -0.90 -8.37
C LEU A 41 1.38 -1.81 -8.23
N ARG A 42 1.12 -2.64 -9.24
CA ARG A 42 0.19 -3.75 -9.09
C ARG A 42 0.82 -4.68 -8.07
N SER A 43 0.40 -4.56 -6.82
CA SER A 43 0.39 -5.68 -5.88
C SER A 43 -0.11 -6.89 -6.66
N GLY A 44 0.80 -7.86 -6.86
CA GLY A 44 0.52 -9.03 -7.65
C GLY A 44 -0.73 -9.73 -7.10
N PRO A 45 -1.55 -10.38 -7.95
CA PRO A 45 -2.62 -11.20 -7.42
C PRO A 45 -1.97 -12.24 -6.52
N ALA A 46 -2.39 -12.29 -5.26
CA ALA A 46 -2.15 -13.43 -4.39
C ALA A 46 -2.83 -14.65 -5.04
N SER A 47 -2.12 -15.27 -5.97
CA SER A 47 -2.41 -16.59 -6.50
C SER A 47 -2.42 -17.52 -5.30
N LYS A 48 -3.61 -17.92 -4.88
CA LYS A 48 -3.79 -19.07 -3.99
C LYS A 48 -3.17 -20.27 -4.72
N THR A 49 -1.92 -20.56 -4.41
CA THR A 49 -1.22 -21.80 -4.76
C THR A 49 -1.92 -22.93 -4.00
N GLY A 50 -2.93 -23.52 -4.64
CA GLY A 50 -3.45 -24.81 -4.25
C GLY A 50 -2.42 -25.87 -4.57
N LEU A 51 -1.66 -26.31 -3.56
CA LEU A 51 -0.90 -27.55 -3.58
C LEU A 51 -1.29 -28.36 -2.33
N SER A 52 -2.07 -29.41 -2.56
CA SER A 52 -2.04 -30.62 -1.75
C SER A 52 -2.23 -31.79 -2.71
N GLU A 53 -1.15 -32.54 -2.86
CA GLU A 53 -1.05 -33.81 -3.57
C GLU A 53 -1.88 -34.90 -2.88
N ASN A 54 -2.33 -35.91 -3.65
CA ASN A 54 -2.10 -37.33 -3.37
C ASN A 54 -2.67 -38.23 -4.47
N GLU A 55 -1.74 -38.81 -5.24
CA GLU A 55 -1.58 -40.23 -5.62
C GLU A 55 -2.75 -41.05 -6.25
N ALA A 56 -2.46 -41.46 -7.50
CA ALA A 56 -2.62 -42.79 -8.11
C ALA A 56 -3.97 -43.53 -8.13
N GLY A 57 -4.47 -43.84 -9.34
CA GLY A 57 -5.41 -44.96 -9.52
C GLY A 57 -6.22 -44.99 -10.83
N SER A 58 -5.64 -45.57 -11.88
CA SER A 58 -6.25 -46.50 -12.84
C SER A 58 -7.70 -46.29 -13.37
N LEU A 59 -7.79 -45.93 -14.66
CA LEU A 59 -8.64 -46.48 -15.76
C LEU A 59 -10.12 -46.87 -15.50
N GLY A 60 -11.05 -46.21 -16.21
CA GLY A 60 -12.35 -46.82 -16.53
C GLY A 60 -13.51 -45.90 -17.00
N LYS A 61 -13.71 -45.85 -18.33
CA LYS A 61 -15.00 -46.10 -19.04
C LYS A 61 -16.23 -45.15 -18.91
N LEU A 62 -16.48 -44.43 -20.01
CA LEU A 62 -17.70 -44.23 -20.84
C LEU A 62 -19.13 -44.02 -20.26
N ASN A 63 -19.87 -43.16 -21.00
CA ASN A 63 -21.32 -42.90 -21.11
C ASN A 63 -21.96 -42.05 -20.00
N GLY A 64 -22.87 -41.10 -20.24
CA GLY A 64 -23.58 -40.60 -21.42
C GLY A 64 -24.83 -39.82 -20.96
N SER A 65 -25.38 -38.99 -21.86
CA SER A 65 -26.77 -38.50 -21.88
C SER A 65 -27.25 -37.43 -20.87
N GLY A 66 -27.31 -36.19 -21.36
CA GLY A 66 -28.51 -35.34 -21.45
C GLY A 66 -29.35 -35.02 -20.20
N LYS A 67 -29.46 -33.72 -19.90
CA LYS A 67 -30.76 -33.04 -19.75
C LYS A 67 -30.62 -31.52 -19.69
N GLU A 68 -31.29 -30.88 -20.63
CA GLU A 68 -31.69 -29.48 -20.64
C GLU A 68 -32.82 -29.28 -19.62
N THR A 69 -32.79 -28.18 -18.85
CA THR A 69 -34.00 -27.53 -18.31
C THR A 69 -33.75 -26.03 -18.13
N ASP A 70 -34.70 -25.29 -18.66
CA ASP A 70 -34.86 -23.84 -18.72
C ASP A 70 -35.09 -23.12 -17.38
N THR A 71 -34.76 -21.81 -17.39
CA THR A 71 -35.39 -20.70 -16.63
C THR A 71 -35.17 -20.72 -15.09
N ILE A 72 -34.90 -19.62 -14.38
CA ILE A 72 -35.51 -18.28 -14.40
C ILE A 72 -34.45 -17.27 -13.90
N ALA A 73 -34.35 -16.14 -14.59
CA ALA A 73 -33.63 -14.97 -14.12
C ALA A 73 -34.35 -14.37 -12.91
N ASN A 74 -33.70 -14.34 -11.75
CA ASN A 74 -34.05 -13.42 -10.67
C ASN A 74 -32.95 -12.37 -10.57
N ARG A 75 -33.27 -11.23 -11.20
CA ARG A 75 -32.59 -9.96 -11.03
C ARG A 75 -33.11 -9.41 -9.72
N ASP A 76 -32.37 -9.63 -8.64
CA ASP A 76 -32.65 -8.94 -7.38
C ASP A 76 -31.98 -7.57 -7.46
N ASP A 77 -32.83 -6.60 -7.76
CA ASP A 77 -32.55 -5.18 -7.91
C ASP A 77 -32.75 -4.57 -6.52
N GLY A 78 -31.66 -4.20 -5.86
CA GLY A 78 -31.71 -3.75 -4.47
C GLY A 78 -30.36 -3.46 -3.85
N ASP A 79 -29.50 -2.69 -4.53
CA ASP A 79 -28.40 -2.01 -3.82
C ASP A 79 -28.54 -0.51 -4.02
N ASN A 80 -29.28 0.08 -3.09
CA ASN A 80 -29.30 1.52 -2.86
C ASN A 80 -28.45 1.76 -1.61
N SER A 81 -27.12 1.73 -1.77
CA SER A 81 -26.16 2.16 -0.75
C SER A 81 -25.20 3.23 -1.34
N ASP A 82 -25.81 4.37 -1.69
CA ASP A 82 -25.16 5.62 -2.07
C ASP A 82 -24.37 6.22 -0.89
N GLY A 83 -23.23 5.59 -0.56
CA GLY A 83 -22.32 6.01 0.51
C GLY A 83 -21.09 5.11 0.74
N SER A 84 -20.90 4.05 -0.05
CA SER A 84 -19.79 3.08 0.13
C SER A 84 -18.55 3.34 -0.73
N ASP A 85 -18.67 4.17 -1.78
CA ASP A 85 -17.58 4.41 -2.74
C ASP A 85 -16.42 5.25 -2.17
N GLU A 86 -16.71 6.23 -1.29
CA GLU A 86 -15.69 7.10 -0.72
C GLU A 86 -14.83 6.40 0.34
N ASP A 87 -15.43 5.50 1.13
CA ASP A 87 -14.71 4.72 2.15
C ASP A 87 -13.86 3.61 1.50
N GLY A 88 -14.40 2.96 0.46
CA GLY A 88 -13.64 1.98 -0.34
C GLY A 88 -12.39 2.57 -0.97
N GLY A 89 -12.50 3.77 -1.55
CA GLY A 89 -11.35 4.48 -2.14
C GLY A 89 -10.28 4.84 -1.11
N GLN A 90 -10.68 5.32 0.08
CA GLN A 90 -9.75 5.63 1.16
C GLN A 90 -9.04 4.39 1.69
N GLN A 91 -9.77 3.28 1.89
CA GLN A 91 -9.18 2.03 2.32
C GLN A 91 -8.16 1.50 1.31
N GLN A 92 -8.43 1.64 0.02
CA GLN A 92 -7.50 1.29 -1.05
C GLN A 92 -6.23 2.14 -1.00
N MET A 93 -6.36 3.46 -0.87
CA MET A 93 -5.22 4.38 -0.74
C MET A 93 -4.38 4.07 0.50
N LEU A 94 -5.01 3.71 1.63
CA LEU A 94 -4.31 3.30 2.84
C LEU A 94 -3.54 2.00 2.65
N SER A 95 -4.12 1.01 1.96
CA SER A 95 -3.43 -0.24 1.64
C SER A 95 -2.25 -0.01 0.69
N GLU A 96 -2.38 0.89 -0.29
CA GLU A 96 -1.28 1.27 -1.18
C GLU A 96 -0.11 1.89 -0.40
N ILE A 97 -0.40 2.77 0.56
CA ILE A 97 0.66 3.32 1.41
C ILE A 97 1.25 2.23 2.33
N GLU A 98 0.43 1.38 2.94
CA GLU A 98 0.86 0.35 3.90
C GLU A 98 1.73 -0.73 3.27
N GLU A 99 1.35 -1.23 2.08
CA GLU A 99 1.98 -2.37 1.43
C GLU A 99 2.90 -1.96 0.27
N GLY A 100 2.64 -0.83 -0.39
CA GLY A 100 3.47 -0.34 -1.49
C GLY A 100 4.61 0.54 -1.00
N ILE A 101 4.28 1.63 -0.30
CA ILE A 101 5.25 2.64 0.12
C ILE A 101 5.99 2.19 1.38
N LEU A 102 5.26 1.79 2.42
CA LEU A 102 5.83 1.49 3.73
C LEU A 102 6.61 0.17 3.75
N ASP A 103 6.37 -0.72 2.79
CA ASP A 103 7.09 -1.99 2.73
C ASP A 103 8.56 -1.83 2.30
N VAL A 104 8.92 -0.76 1.58
CA VAL A 104 10.33 -0.45 1.25
C VAL A 104 11.18 -0.27 2.52
N PHE A 105 10.58 0.20 3.61
CA PHE A 105 11.26 0.35 4.90
C PHE A 105 11.42 -0.98 5.66
N SER A 106 10.79 -2.06 5.21
CA SER A 106 11.03 -3.41 5.71
C SER A 106 12.40 -3.94 5.28
N ASP A 107 12.97 -3.42 4.19
CA ASP A 107 14.25 -3.86 3.63
C ASP A 107 15.44 -3.13 4.29
N GLU A 108 16.34 -3.90 4.90
CA GLU A 108 17.57 -3.41 5.52
C GLU A 108 18.48 -2.65 4.52
N TYR A 109 18.56 -3.12 3.28
CA TYR A 109 19.39 -2.50 2.24
C TYR A 109 18.86 -1.11 1.87
N CYS A 110 17.55 -0.97 1.71
CA CYS A 110 16.91 0.32 1.48
C CYS A 110 17.14 1.28 2.65
N ASN A 111 17.00 0.80 3.89
CA ASN A 111 17.23 1.60 5.08
C ASN A 111 18.68 2.10 5.17
N LYS A 112 19.66 1.24 4.83
CA LYS A 112 21.07 1.62 4.78
C LYS A 112 21.29 2.77 3.80
N HIS A 113 20.81 2.64 2.56
CA HIS A 113 20.96 3.69 1.55
C HIS A 113 20.21 4.97 1.90
N LEU A 114 19.01 4.86 2.48
CA LEU A 114 18.24 6.02 2.95
C LEU A 114 19.03 6.83 3.98
N VAL A 115 19.59 6.17 4.99
CA VAL A 115 20.38 6.85 6.02
C VAL A 115 21.61 7.51 5.42
N TYR A 116 22.36 6.82 4.56
CA TYR A 116 23.52 7.44 3.91
C TYR A 116 23.13 8.60 2.99
N SER A 117 22.00 8.51 2.28
CA SER A 117 21.50 9.59 1.42
C SER A 117 21.08 10.81 2.23
N ILE A 118 20.43 10.62 3.39
CA ILE A 118 20.08 11.70 4.31
C ILE A 118 21.35 12.36 4.86
N LEU A 119 22.33 11.56 5.29
CA LEU A 119 23.61 12.08 5.78
C LEU A 119 24.36 12.84 4.68
N GLU A 120 24.46 12.29 3.48
CA GLU A 120 25.08 12.96 2.35
C GLU A 120 24.37 14.29 2.04
N LEU A 121 23.04 14.31 2.01
CA LEU A 121 22.28 15.53 1.77
C LEU A 121 22.58 16.59 2.83
N ILE A 122 22.63 16.20 4.11
CA ILE A 122 22.98 17.11 5.21
C ILE A 122 24.42 17.61 5.05
N LEU A 123 25.38 16.73 4.77
CA LEU A 123 26.80 17.09 4.66
C LEU A 123 27.09 17.97 3.44
N VAL A 124 26.46 17.70 2.30
CA VAL A 124 26.73 18.40 1.04
C VAL A 124 25.93 19.71 0.94
N ARG A 125 24.72 19.77 1.50
CA ARG A 125 23.85 20.96 1.36
C ARG A 125 23.66 21.73 2.65
N LEU A 126 23.35 21.08 3.76
CA LEU A 126 23.00 21.79 4.99
C LEU A 126 24.24 22.27 5.76
N MET A 127 25.30 21.45 5.84
CA MET A 127 26.51 21.77 6.59
C MET A 127 27.24 23.04 6.09
N PRO A 128 27.37 23.30 4.77
CA PRO A 128 27.93 24.56 4.28
C PRO A 128 27.12 25.78 4.73
N GLU A 129 25.79 25.71 4.69
CA GLU A 129 24.91 26.79 5.14
C GLU A 129 25.04 27.04 6.66
N LEU A 130 25.14 25.96 7.44
CA LEU A 130 25.35 26.03 8.90
C LEU A 130 26.74 26.53 9.31
N ALA A 131 27.73 26.45 8.41
CA ALA A 131 29.07 27.00 8.68
C ALA A 131 29.07 28.53 8.60
N GLU A 132 28.16 29.11 7.81
CA GLU A 132 28.03 30.56 7.61
C GLU A 132 26.98 31.19 8.54
N LYS A 133 25.84 30.51 8.73
CA LYS A 133 24.67 31.04 9.44
C LYS A 133 24.23 30.11 10.57
N GLY A 134 23.69 30.70 11.64
CA GLY A 134 23.06 29.93 12.72
C GLY A 134 21.75 29.27 12.27
N VAL A 135 21.34 28.18 12.94
CA VAL A 135 20.05 27.50 12.66
C VAL A 135 18.86 28.47 12.70
N ALA A 136 18.82 29.38 13.68
CA ALA A 136 17.72 30.33 13.84
C ALA A 136 17.63 31.32 12.68
N GLU A 137 18.77 31.81 12.20
CA GLU A 137 18.86 32.76 11.09
C GLU A 137 18.41 32.13 9.77
N LEU A 138 18.83 30.89 9.50
CA LEU A 138 18.39 30.12 8.33
C LEU A 138 16.88 29.84 8.35
N TRP A 139 16.34 29.55 9.54
CA TRP A 139 14.91 29.32 9.70
C TRP A 139 14.10 30.59 9.41
N GLU A 140 14.55 31.74 9.91
CA GLU A 140 13.90 33.03 9.65
C GLU A 140 13.91 33.37 8.16
N GLU A 141 15.05 33.21 7.47
CA GLU A 141 15.16 33.49 6.04
C GLU A 141 14.25 32.59 5.17
N ARG A 142 14.12 31.31 5.51
CA ARG A 142 13.31 30.36 4.72
C ARG A 142 11.82 30.44 5.00
N LEU A 143 11.43 30.78 6.21
CA LEU A 143 10.02 30.91 6.61
C LEU A 143 9.46 32.32 6.41
N SER A 144 10.32 33.33 6.19
CA SER A 144 9.90 34.69 5.85
C SER A 144 9.66 34.91 4.35
N LEU A 145 9.98 33.92 3.51
CA LEU A 145 9.60 33.84 2.09
C LEU A 145 8.20 33.27 1.93
#